data_AF-A0A1Y1XTL3-F1
#
_entry.id   AF-A0A1Y1XTL3-F1
#
_cell.length_a   1.000
_cell.length_b   1.000
_cell.length_c   1.000
_cell.angle_alpha   90.00
_cell.angle_beta   90.00
_cell.angle_gamma   90.00
#
_symmetry.space_group_name_H-M   'P 1'
#
loop_
_entity.id
_entity.type
_entity.pdbx_description
1 polymer ?
#
loop_
_entity_poly.entity_id
_entity_poly.type
_entity_poly.pdbx_seq_one_letter_code
_entity_poly.pdbx_strand_id
1 'polypeptide(L)'
;MTNLSCQTLEYRTSDLVGVLDCLNQLGSPTLVGRLSEPLDEAKANAIFDGVYHVLLSLVKSRREQLSEIFPNLTGLLGPLFYCFVTEHQTVSRRQQTKSLNTHAKAKPFSIITTFAPLSDLAAQNFARLVTTLCTRPTNQAGKPSTSTFLKAFGKHAPYLIAEYLSIQTNPTASISKLSIRNAIVPGLYALLDLCGEHERDMVMVTLDLTGKSLFKNLYNDYLQYHKYTGKA
;
A
#
# COMPACT_ATOMS: atom_id res chain seq x y z
N MET A 1 -30.15 23.66 -23.63
CA MET A 1 -28.91 22.91 -23.83
C MET A 1 -27.75 23.74 -23.27
N THR A 2 -27.49 23.60 -21.97
CA THR A 2 -26.41 24.31 -21.28
C THR A 2 -25.16 23.44 -21.32
N ASN A 3 -24.17 23.87 -22.09
CA ASN A 3 -22.80 23.34 -22.05
C ASN A 3 -22.20 23.71 -20.68
N LEU A 4 -22.19 22.76 -19.75
CA LEU A 4 -21.34 22.82 -18.57
C LEU A 4 -19.91 22.55 -19.05
N SER A 5 -19.16 23.64 -19.26
CA SER A 5 -17.71 23.58 -19.44
C SER A 5 -17.11 22.83 -18.25
N CYS A 6 -16.57 21.65 -18.52
CA CYS A 6 -15.79 20.90 -17.55
C CYS A 6 -14.52 21.72 -17.25
N GLN A 7 -14.58 22.55 -16.20
CA GLN A 7 -13.41 23.24 -15.68
C GLN A 7 -12.43 22.17 -15.21
N THR A 8 -11.39 21.93 -16.00
CA THR A 8 -10.20 21.21 -15.54
C THR A 8 -9.61 22.00 -14.38
N LEU A 9 -9.89 21.58 -13.15
CA LEU A 9 -9.17 22.06 -11.98
C LEU A 9 -7.68 21.76 -12.18
N GLU A 10 -6.90 22.79 -12.50
CA GLU A 10 -5.44 22.73 -12.55
C GLU A 10 -4.91 22.64 -11.11
N TYR A 11 -4.79 21.41 -10.61
CA TYR A 11 -4.09 21.16 -9.35
C TYR A 11 -2.59 21.35 -9.57
N ARG A 12 -1.96 22.17 -8.73
CA ARG A 12 -0.50 22.31 -8.67
C ARG A 12 0.10 21.12 -7.92
N THR A 13 1.37 20.80 -8.14
CA THR A 13 2.08 19.76 -7.38
C THR A 13 1.96 19.99 -5.86
N SER A 14 1.95 21.25 -5.41
CA SER A 14 1.74 21.63 -4.00
C SER A 14 0.41 21.16 -3.42
N ASP A 15 -0.65 21.16 -4.21
CA ASP A 15 -1.99 20.74 -3.76
C ASP A 15 -2.02 19.22 -3.56
N LEU A 16 -1.34 18.48 -4.44
CA LEU A 16 -1.19 17.04 -4.34
C LEU A 16 -0.37 16.63 -3.11
N VAL A 17 0.74 17.35 -2.84
CA VAL A 17 1.51 17.17 -1.61
C VAL A 17 0.62 17.40 -0.39
N GLY A 18 -0.13 18.50 -0.37
CA GLY A 18 -1.06 18.81 0.72
C GLY A 18 -2.09 17.70 0.95
N VAL A 19 -2.70 17.17 -0.11
CA VAL A 19 -3.65 16.05 -0.01
C VAL A 19 -2.97 14.79 0.54
N LEU A 20 -1.81 14.40 0.01
CA LEU A 20 -1.09 13.22 0.49
C LEU A 20 -0.62 13.39 1.94
N ASP A 21 -0.19 14.59 2.32
CA ASP A 21 0.23 14.89 3.69
C ASP A 21 -0.97 14.89 4.65
N CYS A 22 -2.14 15.37 4.23
CA CYS A 22 -3.38 15.22 5.00
C CYS A 22 -3.75 13.73 5.20
N LEU A 23 -3.61 12.90 4.16
CA LEU A 23 -3.85 11.46 4.26
C LEU A 23 -2.80 10.77 5.16
N ASN A 24 -1.53 11.17 5.09
CA ASN A 24 -0.49 10.69 5.99
C ASN A 24 -0.71 11.14 7.44
N GLN A 25 -1.22 12.36 7.65
CA GLN A 25 -1.61 12.84 8.96
C GLN A 25 -2.79 12.06 9.53
N LEU A 26 -3.73 11.58 8.71
CA LEU A 26 -4.76 10.64 9.15
C LEU A 26 -4.15 9.37 9.77
N GLY A 27 -2.93 9.04 9.34
CA GLY A 27 -2.10 7.97 9.89
C GLY A 27 -1.53 8.22 11.29
N SER A 28 -1.54 9.48 11.76
CA SER A 28 -0.87 9.93 12.98
C SER A 28 -1.62 9.53 14.25
N PRO A 29 -0.91 9.05 15.31
CA PRO A 29 -1.53 8.72 16.60
C PRO A 29 -2.19 9.91 17.29
N THR A 30 -1.81 11.14 16.93
CA THR A 30 -2.35 12.38 17.50
C THR A 30 -3.84 12.57 17.19
N LEU A 31 -4.35 11.95 16.12
CA LEU A 31 -5.75 12.08 15.72
C LEU A 31 -6.70 11.19 16.52
N VAL A 32 -6.23 10.06 17.05
CA VAL A 32 -7.05 9.14 17.85
C VAL A 32 -7.61 9.84 19.10
N GLY A 33 -6.82 10.71 19.73
CA GLY A 33 -7.25 11.50 20.89
C GLY A 33 -8.16 12.69 20.55
N ARG A 34 -8.38 13.01 19.27
CA ARG A 34 -9.18 14.16 18.82
C ARG A 34 -10.56 13.79 18.28
N LEU A 35 -10.88 12.50 18.21
CA LEU A 35 -12.17 12.03 17.73
C LEU A 35 -13.20 12.18 18.85
N SER A 36 -14.25 12.95 18.58
CA SER A 36 -15.36 13.16 19.52
C SER A 36 -16.33 11.98 19.57
N GLU A 37 -16.27 11.08 18.59
CA GLU A 37 -17.17 9.93 18.47
C GLU A 37 -16.41 8.61 18.59
N PRO A 38 -17.04 7.56 19.17
CA PRO A 38 -16.50 6.22 19.11
C PRO A 38 -16.43 5.75 17.67
N LEU A 39 -15.24 5.30 17.26
CA LEU A 39 -15.04 4.61 16.00
C LEU A 39 -15.51 3.16 16.15
N ASP A 40 -16.24 2.68 15.16
CA ASP A 40 -16.61 1.27 15.02
C ASP A 40 -15.91 0.67 13.78
N GLU A 41 -16.03 -0.65 13.62
CA GLU A 41 -15.44 -1.37 12.50
C GLU A 41 -15.98 -0.88 11.14
N ALA A 42 -17.26 -0.50 11.07
CA ALA A 42 -17.90 -0.03 9.84
C ALA A 42 -17.33 1.34 9.40
N LYS A 43 -17.17 2.28 10.34
CA LYS A 43 -16.53 3.58 10.12
C LYS A 43 -15.06 3.42 9.75
N ALA A 44 -14.33 2.49 10.37
CA ALA A 44 -12.94 2.20 10.01
C ALA A 44 -12.80 1.72 8.55
N ASN A 45 -13.68 0.81 8.11
CA ASN A 45 -13.74 0.37 6.71
C ASN A 45 -14.14 1.53 5.78
N ALA A 46 -15.12 2.35 6.15
CA ALA A 46 -15.54 3.50 5.34
C ALA A 46 -14.43 4.56 5.19
N ILE A 47 -13.65 4.81 6.25
CA ILE A 47 -12.48 5.70 6.19
C ILE A 47 -11.43 5.12 5.24
N PHE A 48 -11.14 3.82 5.35
CA PHE A 48 -10.22 3.15 4.44
C PHE A 48 -10.67 3.25 2.98
N ASP A 49 -11.96 3.01 2.71
CA ASP A 49 -12.53 3.15 1.36
C ASP A 49 -12.43 4.61 0.86
N GLY A 50 -12.65 5.60 1.73
CA GLY A 50 -12.43 7.01 1.41
C GLY A 50 -10.97 7.30 1.00
N VAL A 51 -9.99 6.82 1.79
CA VAL A 51 -8.56 6.94 1.46
C VAL A 51 -8.25 6.25 0.13
N TYR A 52 -8.77 5.05 -0.08
CA TYR A 52 -8.64 4.30 -1.33
C TYR A 52 -9.20 5.07 -2.53
N HIS A 53 -10.41 5.61 -2.44
CA HIS A 53 -11.06 6.34 -3.53
C HIS A 53 -10.33 7.63 -3.89
N VAL A 54 -9.83 8.37 -2.90
CA VAL A 54 -9.00 9.56 -3.13
C VAL A 54 -7.73 9.15 -3.86
N LEU A 55 -6.99 8.16 -3.35
CA LEU A 55 -5.75 7.71 -3.98
C LEU A 55 -5.96 7.18 -5.39
N LEU A 56 -7.01 6.37 -5.61
CA LEU A 56 -7.33 5.85 -6.92
C LEU A 56 -7.65 6.98 -7.91
N SER A 57 -8.38 8.00 -7.46
CA SER A 57 -8.73 9.16 -8.29
C SER A 57 -7.49 9.98 -8.65
N LEU A 58 -6.56 10.17 -7.71
CA LEU A 58 -5.27 10.83 -7.95
C LEU A 58 -4.42 10.05 -8.95
N VAL A 59 -4.26 8.74 -8.75
CA VAL A 59 -3.48 7.86 -9.64
C VAL A 59 -4.04 7.86 -11.06
N LYS A 60 -5.36 7.86 -11.23
CA LYS A 60 -6.00 7.87 -12.54
C LYS A 60 -5.91 9.23 -13.25
N SER A 61 -6.07 10.33 -12.51
CA SER A 61 -6.28 11.65 -13.11
C SER A 61 -5.00 12.47 -13.24
N ARG A 62 -3.99 12.22 -12.39
CA ARG A 62 -2.82 13.11 -12.19
C ARG A 62 -1.49 12.35 -12.09
N ARG A 63 -1.39 11.25 -12.83
CA ARG A 63 -0.23 10.34 -12.77
C ARG A 63 1.12 11.01 -13.04
N GLU A 64 1.21 11.88 -14.04
CA GLU A 64 2.46 12.58 -14.37
C GLU A 64 2.95 13.46 -13.20
N GLN A 65 2.05 14.16 -12.52
CA GLN A 65 2.39 15.01 -11.38
C GLN A 65 2.76 14.20 -10.13
N LEU A 66 2.18 13.00 -9.95
CA LEU A 66 2.58 12.08 -8.90
C LEU A 66 4.05 11.64 -9.02
N SER A 67 4.67 11.78 -10.19
CA SER A 67 6.07 11.39 -10.39
C SER A 67 7.07 12.22 -9.58
N GLU A 68 6.69 13.42 -9.17
CA GLU A 68 7.52 14.31 -8.36
C GLU A 68 7.45 13.97 -6.85
N ILE A 69 6.46 13.18 -6.44
CA ILE A 69 6.10 12.96 -5.02
C ILE A 69 5.95 11.49 -4.66
N PHE A 70 6.69 10.63 -5.35
CA PHE A 70 6.73 9.19 -5.07
C PHE A 70 7.06 8.82 -3.63
N PRO A 71 8.02 9.49 -2.94
CA PRO A 71 8.30 9.19 -1.54
C PRO A 71 7.05 9.32 -0.66
N ASN A 72 6.28 10.40 -0.79
CA ASN A 72 5.05 10.62 -0.02
C ASN A 72 3.99 9.56 -0.35
N LEU A 73 3.85 9.19 -1.62
CA LEU A 73 2.94 8.12 -2.03
C LEU A 73 3.35 6.77 -1.45
N THR A 74 4.63 6.42 -1.49
CA THR A 74 5.14 5.15 -0.93
C THR A 74 5.07 5.12 0.59
N GLY A 75 5.31 6.26 1.23
CA GLY A 75 5.14 6.45 2.67
C GLY A 75 3.68 6.34 3.13
N LEU A 76 2.72 6.43 2.20
CA LEU A 76 1.31 6.18 2.45
C LEU A 76 0.90 4.73 2.15
N LEU A 77 1.34 4.19 1.00
CA LEU A 77 1.00 2.84 0.57
C LEU A 77 1.55 1.74 1.48
N GLY A 78 2.78 1.90 1.98
CA GLY A 78 3.41 0.94 2.90
C GLY A 78 2.58 0.76 4.19
N PRO A 79 2.28 1.83 4.91
CA PRO A 79 1.41 1.77 6.09
C PRO A 79 0.02 1.16 5.89
N LEU A 80 -0.58 1.27 4.71
CA LEU A 80 -1.89 0.67 4.46
C LEU A 80 -1.88 -0.86 4.57
N PHE A 81 -0.72 -1.53 4.39
CA PHE A 81 -0.60 -2.97 4.66
C PHE A 81 -0.91 -3.31 6.14
N TYR A 82 -0.62 -2.41 7.08
CA TYR A 82 -0.88 -2.63 8.51
C TYR A 82 -2.36 -2.66 8.85
N CYS A 83 -3.24 -2.14 7.98
CA CYS A 83 -4.70 -2.22 8.16
C CYS A 83 -5.22 -3.67 8.05
N PHE A 84 -4.39 -4.60 7.56
CA PHE A 84 -4.73 -6.01 7.40
C PHE A 84 -4.01 -6.93 8.38
N VAL A 85 -3.21 -6.38 9.29
CA VAL A 85 -2.39 -7.15 10.23
C VAL A 85 -3.24 -7.66 11.39
N THR A 86 -2.99 -8.89 11.80
CA THR A 86 -3.57 -9.52 12.99
C THR A 86 -2.46 -9.78 14.01
N GLU A 87 -2.69 -9.43 15.27
CA GLU A 87 -1.77 -9.76 16.36
C GLU A 87 -1.93 -11.21 16.82
N HIS A 88 -0.81 -11.90 17.07
CA HIS A 88 -0.81 -13.29 17.49
C HIS A 88 -0.88 -13.35 19.02
N GLN A 89 -2.00 -13.83 19.57
CA GLN A 89 -2.29 -13.80 21.01
C GLN A 89 -1.27 -14.56 21.89
N THR A 90 -0.45 -15.44 21.32
CA THR A 90 0.44 -16.35 22.06
C THR A 90 1.65 -15.65 22.69
N VAL A 91 2.06 -14.48 22.21
CA VAL A 91 3.18 -13.70 22.78
C VAL A 91 2.71 -12.58 23.71
N SER A 92 1.47 -12.11 23.56
CA SER A 92 0.94 -10.93 24.29
C SER A 92 0.64 -11.16 25.78
N ARG A 93 0.50 -12.42 26.24
CA ARG A 93 0.13 -12.69 27.65
C ARG A 93 1.31 -12.55 28.63
N ARG A 94 2.57 -12.54 28.16
CA ARG A 94 3.76 -12.47 29.04
C ARG A 94 4.33 -11.07 29.22
N GLN A 95 3.86 -10.07 28.48
CA GLN A 95 4.36 -8.69 28.52
C GLN A 95 3.35 -7.66 29.04
N GLN A 96 2.16 -8.08 29.48
CA GLN A 96 1.12 -7.16 29.96
C GLN A 96 1.39 -6.58 31.36
N THR A 97 2.48 -6.99 32.03
CA THR A 97 2.96 -6.36 33.27
C THR A 97 4.29 -5.67 33.00
N LYS A 98 4.25 -4.32 32.94
CA LYS A 98 5.39 -3.38 32.85
C LYS A 98 5.93 -3.10 31.44
N SER A 99 5.30 -2.16 30.75
CA SER A 99 6.03 -1.19 29.93
C SER A 99 5.29 0.14 29.88
N LEU A 100 5.44 0.90 30.98
CA LEU A 100 5.41 2.37 30.93
C LEU A 100 6.81 2.80 30.50
N ASN A 101 7.19 2.57 29.24
CA ASN A 101 8.40 3.12 28.68
C ASN A 101 8.13 3.60 27.24
N THR A 102 8.23 4.92 27.14
CA THR A 102 8.35 5.79 25.97
C THR A 102 9.14 5.15 24.82
N HIS A 103 8.65 5.31 23.58
CA HIS A 103 9.20 4.85 22.29
C HIS A 103 8.68 3.50 21.72
N ALA A 104 7.47 3.05 22.07
CA ALA A 104 6.76 2.15 21.17
C ALA A 104 6.53 2.89 19.84
N LYS A 105 7.15 2.44 18.74
CA LYS A 105 6.94 3.02 17.40
C LYS A 105 5.44 3.04 17.15
N ALA A 106 4.86 4.24 17.05
CA ALA A 106 3.45 4.39 16.78
C ALA A 106 3.12 3.64 15.48
N LYS A 107 2.15 2.72 15.54
CA LYS A 107 1.68 2.03 14.33
C LYS A 107 1.13 3.09 13.38
N PRO A 108 1.58 3.10 12.12
CA PRO A 108 1.05 4.06 11.17
C PRO A 108 -0.42 3.68 10.89
N PHE A 109 -1.30 4.68 10.71
CA PHE A 109 -2.75 4.47 10.68
C PHE A 109 -3.33 3.85 11.95
N SER A 110 -2.82 4.24 13.13
CA SER A 110 -3.34 3.80 14.44
C SER A 110 -4.88 3.83 14.56
N ILE A 111 -5.54 4.87 14.01
CA ILE A 111 -7.01 5.00 13.98
C ILE A 111 -7.71 3.84 13.24
N ILE A 112 -7.16 3.37 12.12
CA ILE A 112 -7.74 2.29 11.31
C ILE A 112 -7.22 0.93 11.80
N THR A 113 -5.93 0.84 12.09
CA THR A 113 -5.23 -0.41 12.48
C THR A 113 -5.68 -0.96 13.84
N THR A 114 -6.34 -0.16 14.68
CA THR A 114 -7.00 -0.65 15.90
C THR A 114 -8.13 -1.63 15.58
N PHE A 115 -8.74 -1.50 14.40
CA PHE A 115 -9.80 -2.37 13.88
C PHE A 115 -9.28 -3.40 12.89
N ALA A 116 -7.95 -3.57 12.78
CA ALA A 116 -7.37 -4.57 11.91
C ALA A 116 -7.60 -5.99 12.46
N PRO A 117 -7.78 -7.01 11.59
CA PRO A 117 -7.75 -6.91 10.13
C PRO A 117 -9.04 -6.33 9.54
N LEU A 118 -8.91 -5.41 8.58
CA LEU A 118 -10.05 -4.94 7.79
C LEU A 118 -10.64 -6.04 6.88
N SER A 119 -11.77 -5.73 6.25
CA SER A 119 -12.51 -6.66 5.39
C SER A 119 -11.73 -7.15 4.16
N ASP A 120 -12.14 -8.29 3.61
CA ASP A 120 -11.59 -8.82 2.35
C ASP A 120 -11.81 -7.85 1.18
N LEU A 121 -12.89 -7.07 1.19
CA LEU A 121 -13.17 -6.03 0.20
C LEU A 121 -12.15 -4.90 0.26
N ALA A 122 -11.80 -4.42 1.46
CA ALA A 122 -10.77 -3.41 1.65
C ALA A 122 -9.41 -3.89 1.11
N ALA A 123 -9.06 -5.17 1.33
CA ALA A 123 -7.86 -5.78 0.78
C ALA A 123 -7.86 -5.84 -0.75
N GLN A 124 -8.99 -6.20 -1.36
CA GLN A 124 -9.16 -6.19 -2.81
C GLN A 124 -9.05 -4.78 -3.40
N ASN A 125 -9.66 -3.79 -2.73
CA ASN A 125 -9.55 -2.38 -3.11
C ASN A 125 -8.10 -1.92 -3.08
N PHE A 126 -7.36 -2.23 -2.02
CA PHE A 126 -5.94 -1.93 -1.92
C PHE A 126 -5.12 -2.58 -3.03
N ALA A 127 -5.31 -3.88 -3.29
CA ALA A 127 -4.63 -4.58 -4.37
C ALA A 127 -4.93 -3.95 -5.74
N ARG A 128 -6.18 -3.53 -5.97
CA ARG A 128 -6.59 -2.82 -7.19
C ARG A 128 -5.93 -1.45 -7.31
N LEU A 129 -5.77 -0.71 -6.23
CA LEU A 129 -5.03 0.57 -6.21
C LEU A 129 -3.57 0.35 -6.65
N VAL A 130 -2.88 -0.58 -5.99
CA VAL A 130 -1.48 -0.92 -6.29
C VAL A 130 -1.33 -1.41 -7.74
N THR A 131 -2.24 -2.28 -8.19
CA THR A 131 -2.26 -2.75 -9.58
C THR A 131 -2.45 -1.59 -10.56
N THR A 132 -3.44 -0.72 -10.30
CA THR A 132 -3.71 0.46 -11.15
C THR A 132 -2.49 1.37 -11.25
N LEU A 133 -1.77 1.56 -10.14
CA LEU A 133 -0.53 2.33 -10.08
C LEU A 133 0.58 1.75 -10.97
N CYS A 134 0.59 0.43 -11.18
CA CYS A 134 1.56 -0.30 -11.99
C CYS A 134 1.13 -0.51 -13.46
N THR A 135 -0.16 -0.38 -13.79
CA THR A 135 -0.65 -0.52 -15.19
C THR A 135 -0.22 0.64 -16.08
N ARG A 136 0.01 0.45 -17.39
CA ARG A 136 0.28 1.57 -18.32
C ARG A 136 -1.01 2.33 -18.66
N PRO A 137 -0.99 3.67 -18.83
CA PRO A 137 -2.16 4.41 -19.30
C PRO A 137 -2.53 3.95 -20.73
N THR A 138 -3.79 3.66 -21.00
CA THR A 138 -4.29 3.11 -22.28
C THR A 138 -4.53 4.16 -23.37
N ASN A 139 -3.86 5.32 -23.33
CA ASN A 139 -4.07 6.36 -24.32
C ASN A 139 -3.00 6.33 -25.42
N GLN A 140 -3.47 5.95 -26.62
CA GLN A 140 -2.90 6.18 -27.96
C GLN A 140 -1.82 5.20 -28.48
N ALA A 141 -2.27 4.38 -29.45
CA ALA A 141 -1.54 3.82 -30.60
C ALA A 141 -0.05 3.45 -30.42
N GLY A 142 0.19 2.15 -30.18
CA GLY A 142 1.21 1.39 -30.93
C GLY A 142 2.70 1.73 -30.74
N LYS A 143 3.09 2.62 -29.82
CA LYS A 143 4.50 2.80 -29.43
C LYS A 143 4.71 2.46 -27.96
N PRO A 144 5.77 1.70 -27.60
CA PRO A 144 6.17 1.53 -26.22
C PRO A 144 6.76 2.85 -25.71
N SER A 145 5.90 3.82 -25.41
CA SER A 145 6.26 4.89 -24.49
C SER A 145 6.52 4.20 -23.16
N THR A 146 7.81 4.07 -22.82
CA THR A 146 8.23 3.77 -21.46
C THR A 146 7.71 4.93 -20.62
N SER A 147 6.51 4.80 -20.03
CA SER A 147 5.95 5.91 -19.24
C SER A 147 6.99 6.26 -18.18
N THR A 148 7.56 7.46 -18.25
CA THR A 148 8.59 7.95 -17.33
C THR A 148 8.18 7.71 -15.88
N PHE A 149 6.88 7.86 -15.62
CA PHE A 149 6.22 7.46 -14.39
C PHE A 149 6.56 6.03 -13.92
N LEU A 150 6.25 4.99 -14.69
CA LEU A 150 6.45 3.60 -14.26
C LEU A 150 7.92 3.27 -14.06
N LYS A 151 8.80 3.82 -14.89
CA LYS A 151 10.25 3.64 -14.71
C LYS A 151 10.72 4.29 -13.41
N ALA A 152 10.22 5.47 -13.08
CA ALA A 152 10.55 6.15 -11.84
C ALA A 152 9.91 5.46 -10.62
N PHE A 153 8.65 5.06 -10.71
CA PHE A 153 7.95 4.32 -9.67
C PHE A 153 8.54 2.93 -9.41
N GLY A 154 9.10 2.27 -10.43
CA GLY A 154 9.78 0.98 -10.29
C GLY A 154 10.93 1.01 -9.29
N LYS A 155 11.59 2.17 -9.11
CA LYS A 155 12.62 2.34 -8.06
C LYS A 155 12.05 2.28 -6.65
N HIS A 156 10.75 2.51 -6.49
CA HIS A 156 10.06 2.51 -5.22
C HIS A 156 9.30 1.20 -4.92
N ALA A 157 8.99 0.41 -5.94
CA ALA A 157 8.30 -0.87 -5.80
C ALA A 157 8.98 -1.86 -4.83
N PRO A 158 10.32 -1.99 -4.81
CA PRO A 158 11.04 -2.83 -3.84
C PRO A 158 10.70 -2.54 -2.38
N TYR A 159 10.53 -1.27 -2.00
CA TYR A 159 10.24 -0.91 -0.62
C TYR A 159 8.85 -1.39 -0.19
N LEU A 160 7.86 -1.36 -1.08
CA LEU A 160 6.51 -1.87 -0.79
C LEU A 160 6.49 -3.39 -0.66
N ILE A 161 7.26 -4.10 -1.50
CA ILE A 161 7.42 -5.55 -1.40
C ILE A 161 8.13 -5.92 -0.10
N ALA A 162 9.23 -5.22 0.22
CA ALA A 162 9.96 -5.43 1.46
C ALA A 162 9.10 -5.15 2.70
N GLU A 163 8.26 -4.12 2.67
CA GLU A 163 7.32 -3.80 3.76
C GLU A 163 6.32 -4.94 3.98
N TYR A 164 5.69 -5.47 2.92
CA TYR A 164 4.80 -6.62 3.03
C TYR A 164 5.52 -7.84 3.62
N LEU A 165 6.74 -8.12 3.19
CA LEU A 165 7.52 -9.26 3.67
C LEU A 165 7.95 -9.09 5.13
N SER A 166 8.36 -7.89 5.53
CA SER A 166 8.64 -7.51 6.92
C SER A 166 7.43 -7.75 7.83
N ILE A 167 6.23 -7.43 7.36
CA ILE A 167 4.99 -7.72 8.08
C ILE A 167 4.75 -9.23 8.19
N GLN A 168 5.04 -10.02 7.14
CA GLN A 168 4.84 -11.46 7.16
C GLN A 168 5.85 -12.21 8.06
N THR A 169 7.07 -11.69 8.20
CA THR A 169 8.12 -12.29 9.04
C THR A 169 8.05 -11.86 10.50
N ASN A 170 7.20 -10.88 10.82
CA ASN A 170 7.09 -10.36 12.18
C ASN A 170 6.53 -11.46 13.12
N PRO A 171 7.21 -11.76 14.24
CA PRO A 171 6.88 -12.87 15.12
C PRO A 171 5.62 -12.64 15.97
N THR A 172 5.16 -11.40 16.11
CA THR A 172 4.02 -11.05 16.98
C THR A 172 2.79 -10.60 16.22
N ALA A 173 2.94 -10.22 14.96
CA ALA A 173 1.82 -9.77 14.14
C ALA A 173 2.08 -10.02 12.66
N SER A 174 1.11 -10.55 11.93
CA SER A 174 1.20 -10.73 10.48
C SER A 174 -0.20 -10.69 9.85
N ILE A 175 -0.29 -10.65 8.51
CA ILE A 175 -1.59 -10.79 7.84
C ILE A 175 -1.96 -12.27 7.83
N SER A 176 -2.58 -12.75 8.91
CA SER A 176 -2.80 -14.18 9.14
C SER A 176 -3.94 -14.77 8.29
N LYS A 177 -4.93 -13.95 7.92
CA LYS A 177 -6.11 -14.41 7.17
C LYS A 177 -5.74 -14.71 5.72
N LEU A 178 -5.88 -15.97 5.29
CA LEU A 178 -5.52 -16.42 3.94
C LEU A 178 -6.28 -15.67 2.84
N SER A 179 -7.57 -15.38 3.02
CA SER A 179 -8.38 -14.66 2.03
C SER A 179 -7.84 -13.25 1.77
N ILE A 180 -7.39 -12.54 2.80
CA ILE A 180 -6.79 -11.20 2.66
C ILE A 180 -5.43 -11.30 1.98
N ARG A 181 -4.60 -12.28 2.36
CA ARG A 181 -3.32 -12.52 1.67
C ARG A 181 -3.54 -12.74 0.18
N ASN A 182 -4.46 -13.63 -0.18
CA ASN A 182 -4.81 -13.93 -1.58
C ASN A 182 -5.35 -12.69 -2.31
N ALA A 183 -6.14 -11.86 -1.64
CA ALA A 183 -6.64 -10.61 -2.22
C ALA A 183 -5.52 -9.60 -2.54
N ILE A 184 -4.44 -9.59 -1.75
CA ILE A 184 -3.30 -8.67 -1.91
C ILE A 184 -2.33 -9.12 -3.01
N VAL A 185 -2.22 -10.43 -3.28
CA VAL A 185 -1.26 -11.03 -4.23
C VAL A 185 -1.22 -10.33 -5.61
N PRO A 186 -2.35 -10.01 -6.28
CA PRO A 186 -2.32 -9.32 -7.57
C PRO A 186 -1.56 -7.99 -7.54
N GLY A 187 -1.68 -7.23 -6.44
CA GLY A 187 -0.93 -5.99 -6.25
C GLY A 187 0.58 -6.23 -6.09
N LEU A 188 0.98 -7.28 -5.39
CA LEU A 188 2.39 -7.67 -5.25
C LEU A 188 3.00 -8.11 -6.59
N TYR A 189 2.24 -8.85 -7.40
CA TYR A 189 2.67 -9.24 -8.74
C TYR A 189 2.82 -8.04 -9.67
N ALA A 190 1.91 -7.07 -9.60
CA ALA A 190 2.01 -5.83 -10.36
C ALA A 190 3.25 -4.99 -9.96
N LEU A 191 3.65 -5.01 -8.68
CA LEU A 191 4.91 -4.40 -8.23
C LEU A 191 6.12 -5.17 -8.78
N LEU A 192 6.07 -6.51 -8.77
CA LEU A 192 7.14 -7.36 -9.32
C LEU A 192 7.34 -7.17 -10.83
N ASP A 193 6.28 -6.85 -11.57
CA ASP A 193 6.38 -6.49 -13.00
C ASP A 193 7.25 -5.24 -13.25
N LEU A 194 7.42 -4.38 -12.23
CA LEU A 194 8.29 -3.20 -12.30
C LEU A 194 9.71 -3.47 -11.79
N CYS A 195 9.95 -4.60 -11.11
CA CYS A 195 11.24 -4.92 -10.52
C CYS A 195 12.15 -5.69 -11.50
N GLY A 196 13.25 -5.06 -11.90
CA GLY A 196 14.37 -5.71 -12.57
C GLY A 196 15.18 -6.58 -11.62
N GLU A 197 16.34 -7.05 -12.09
CA GLU A 197 17.26 -7.84 -11.26
C GLU A 197 17.77 -7.03 -10.07
N HIS A 198 18.23 -5.81 -10.32
CA HIS A 198 18.74 -4.90 -9.31
C HIS A 198 17.71 -4.62 -8.19
N GLU A 199 16.46 -4.36 -8.57
CA GLU A 199 15.37 -4.13 -7.62
C GLU A 199 15.07 -5.36 -6.75
N ARG A 200 15.15 -6.57 -7.31
CA ARG A 200 14.96 -7.82 -6.55
C ARG A 200 16.12 -8.09 -5.60
N ASP A 201 17.34 -7.80 -6.02
CA ASP A 201 18.53 -7.91 -5.14
C ASP A 201 18.43 -6.94 -3.97
N MET A 202 17.92 -5.72 -4.22
CA MET A 202 17.65 -4.75 -3.17
C MET A 202 16.66 -5.30 -2.14
N VAL A 203 15.55 -5.91 -2.58
CA VAL A 203 14.60 -6.57 -1.65
C VAL A 203 15.33 -7.65 -0.83
N MET A 204 16.12 -8.50 -1.48
CA MET A 204 16.86 -9.56 -0.80
C MET A 204 17.82 -9.04 0.27
N VAL A 205 18.52 -7.93 0.03
CA VAL A 205 19.45 -7.34 1.00
C VAL A 205 18.74 -6.77 2.23
N THR A 206 17.52 -6.25 2.05
CA THR A 206 16.73 -5.65 3.16
C THR A 206 16.11 -6.67 4.12
N LEU A 207 16.06 -7.96 3.74
CA LEU A 207 15.33 -8.99 4.46
C LEU A 207 16.25 -9.91 5.29
N ASP A 208 15.70 -10.43 6.38
CA ASP A 208 16.30 -11.51 7.16
C ASP A 208 16.21 -12.86 6.41
N LEU A 209 16.77 -13.94 6.99
CA LEU A 209 16.75 -15.27 6.36
C LEU A 209 15.32 -15.75 6.06
N THR A 210 14.39 -15.48 6.97
CA THR A 210 12.98 -15.84 6.82
C THR A 210 12.35 -15.06 5.67
N GLY A 211 12.54 -13.73 5.64
CA GLY A 211 12.02 -12.85 4.60
C GLY A 211 12.59 -13.19 3.23
N LYS A 212 13.88 -13.51 3.14
CA LYS A 212 14.51 -14.00 1.89
C LYS A 212 13.86 -15.27 1.38
N SER A 213 13.53 -16.22 2.26
CA SER A 213 12.81 -17.44 1.88
C SER A 213 11.40 -17.14 1.37
N LEU A 214 10.65 -16.29 2.09
CA LEU A 214 9.32 -15.85 1.67
C LEU A 214 9.33 -15.10 0.34
N PHE A 215 10.33 -14.24 0.11
CA PHE A 215 10.46 -13.53 -1.16
C PHE A 215 10.73 -14.48 -2.32
N LYS A 216 11.60 -15.47 -2.14
CA LYS A 216 11.86 -16.49 -3.18
C LYS A 216 10.59 -17.26 -3.54
N ASN A 217 9.80 -17.65 -2.54
CA ASN A 217 8.51 -18.31 -2.79
C ASN A 217 7.54 -17.39 -3.53
N LEU A 218 7.39 -16.14 -3.09
CA LEU A 218 6.55 -15.15 -3.76
C LEU A 218 6.98 -14.92 -5.22
N TYR A 219 8.29 -14.85 -5.48
CA TYR A 219 8.82 -14.67 -6.82
C TYR A 219 8.59 -15.91 -7.69
N ASN A 220 8.75 -17.12 -7.14
CA ASN A 220 8.45 -18.37 -7.85
C ASN A 220 6.96 -18.45 -8.22
N ASP A 221 6.07 -18.13 -7.29
CA ASP A 221 4.63 -18.06 -7.55
C ASP A 221 4.31 -17.01 -8.62
N TYR A 222 4.96 -15.84 -8.55
CA TYR A 222 4.84 -14.81 -9.59
C TYR A 222 5.26 -15.32 -10.97
N LEU A 223 6.37 -16.05 -11.06
CA LEU A 223 6.79 -16.67 -12.32
C LEU A 223 5.74 -17.67 -12.82
N GLN A 224 5.28 -18.56 -11.94
CA GLN A 224 4.36 -19.65 -12.30
C GLN A 224 2.97 -19.17 -12.69
N TYR A 225 2.40 -18.21 -11.95
CA TYR A 225 0.98 -17.87 -12.04
C TYR A 225 0.70 -16.51 -12.70
N HIS A 226 1.71 -15.66 -12.91
CA HIS A 226 1.49 -14.30 -13.43
C HIS A 226 2.40 -13.94 -14.60
N LYS A 227 3.73 -14.01 -14.45
CA LYS A 227 4.68 -13.54 -15.47
C LYS A 227 4.52 -14.25 -16.81
N TYR A 228 4.19 -15.55 -16.78
CA TYR A 228 4.11 -16.40 -17.95
C TYR A 228 2.68 -16.81 -18.34
N THR A 229 1.64 -16.30 -17.65
CA THR A 229 0.24 -16.73 -17.86
C THR A 229 -0.55 -15.88 -18.86
N GLY A 230 0.08 -14.96 -19.61
CA GLY A 230 -0.67 -14.13 -20.56
C GLY A 230 0.13 -13.10 -21.38
N LYS A 231 1.16 -13.55 -22.12
CA LYS A 231 1.50 -12.95 -23.43
C LYS A 231 1.17 -13.95 -24.54
N ALA A 232 -0.12 -14.28 -24.65
CA ALA A 232 -0.70 -14.98 -25.80
C ALA A 232 -1.64 -14.01 -26.50
#